data_AF-A0A918IKR1-F1
#
_entry.id   AF-A0A918IKR1-F1
#
_cell.length_a   1.000
_cell.length_b   1.000
_cell.length_c   1.000
_cell.angle_alpha   90.00
_cell.angle_beta   90.00
_cell.angle_gamma   90.00
#
_symmetry.space_group_name_H-M   'P 1'
#
loop_
_entity.id
_entity.type
_entity.pdbx_description
1 polymer ?
#
loop_
_entity_poly.entity_id
_entity_poly.type
_entity_poly.pdbx_seq_one_letter_code
_entity_poly.pdbx_strand_id
1 'polypeptide(L)'
;MPILADRAYIGAGAWVTTPARRPARGELTLTQQTVNWALSKARAPVELDVARLKSWQIFRRARCSQNRMTSIAKAVLTRERQH
;
A
#
# COMPACT_ATOMS: atom_id res chain seq x y z
N MET A 1 0.51 10.87 14.19
CA MET A 1 -0.32 9.84 13.51
C MET A 1 0.58 8.67 13.17
N PRO A 2 0.33 7.45 13.68
CA PRO A 2 1.17 6.29 13.37
C PRO A 2 1.05 5.91 11.89
N ILE A 3 2.16 5.50 11.28
CA ILE A 3 2.20 5.10 9.86
C ILE A 3 1.73 3.65 9.74
N LEU A 4 0.72 3.39 8.91
CA LEU A 4 0.26 2.03 8.61
C LEU A 4 1.21 1.39 7.59
N ALA A 5 1.83 0.26 7.94
CA ALA A 5 2.80 -0.40 7.06
C ALA A 5 2.57 -1.89 6.93
N ASP A 6 3.08 -2.46 5.83
CA ASP A 6 2.97 -3.88 5.51
C ASP A 6 3.55 -4.79 6.60
N ARG A 7 3.11 -6.05 6.62
CA ARG A 7 3.68 -7.12 7.42
C ARG A 7 5.20 -7.28 7.20
N ALA A 8 5.71 -6.87 6.04
CA ALA A 8 7.15 -6.80 5.77
C ALA A 8 7.90 -5.79 6.66
N TYR A 9 7.22 -4.78 7.20
CA TYR A 9 7.79 -3.76 8.09
C TYR A 9 7.62 -4.11 9.58
N ILE A 10 7.24 -5.35 9.91
CA ILE A 10 7.22 -5.79 11.30
C ILE A 10 8.63 -5.62 11.88
N GLY A 11 8.72 -4.89 12.99
CA GLY A 11 10.00 -4.53 13.61
C GLY A 11 10.51 -3.13 13.27
N ALA A 12 9.80 -2.35 12.44
CA ALA A 12 10.17 -0.98 12.09
C ALA A 12 10.04 0.07 13.23
N GLY A 13 9.72 -0.37 14.46
CA GLY A 13 9.64 0.48 15.65
C GLY A 13 8.22 0.94 16.00
N ALA A 14 8.07 1.56 17.18
CA ALA A 14 6.77 1.89 17.78
C ALA A 14 5.93 2.92 17.00
N TRP A 15 6.55 3.67 16.07
CA TRP A 15 5.89 4.68 15.25
C TRP A 15 5.15 4.11 14.04
N VAL A 16 5.33 2.80 13.76
CA VAL A 16 4.74 2.10 12.63
C VAL A 16 3.74 1.06 13.13
N THR A 17 2.48 1.18 12.72
CA THR A 17 1.45 0.18 13.00
C THR A 17 1.46 -0.87 11.90
N THR A 18 1.88 -2.09 12.24
CA THR A 18 1.85 -3.25 11.34
C THR A 18 0.83 -4.28 11.80
N PRO A 19 0.24 -5.05 10.88
CA PRO A 19 -0.68 -6.12 11.24
C PRO A 19 0.02 -7.20 12.08
N ALA A 20 -0.70 -7.72 13.08
CA ALA A 20 -0.22 -8.81 13.92
C ALA A 20 -0.08 -10.12 13.13
N ARG A 21 0.96 -10.90 13.43
CA ARG A 21 1.10 -12.29 12.96
C ARG A 21 0.33 -13.22 13.90
N ARG A 22 -0.30 -14.24 13.33
CA ARG A 22 -0.87 -15.32 14.13
C ARG A 22 0.29 -16.06 14.82
N PRO A 23 0.26 -16.26 16.14
CA PRO A 23 1.30 -17.01 16.86
C PRO A 23 1.27 -18.50 16.50
N ALA A 24 2.41 -19.18 16.61
CA ALA A 24 2.58 -20.56 16.12
C ALA A 24 1.66 -21.60 16.79
N ARG A 25 1.20 -21.34 18.02
CA ARG A 25 0.29 -22.21 18.79
C ARG A 25 -0.81 -21.39 19.47
N GLY A 26 -1.37 -20.42 18.76
CA GLY A 26 -2.43 -19.59 19.33
C GLY A 26 -3.18 -18.78 18.30
N GLU A 27 -4.20 -18.09 18.79
CA GLU A 27 -5.03 -17.22 17.98
C GLU A 27 -4.67 -15.75 18.19
N LEU A 28 -5.11 -14.93 17.25
CA LEU A 28 -5.09 -13.50 17.45
C LEU A 28 -6.14 -13.14 18.48
N THR A 29 -5.80 -12.29 19.43
CA THR A 29 -6.79 -11.67 20.33
C THR A 29 -7.84 -10.92 19.50
N LEU A 30 -9.06 -10.78 20.02
CA LEU A 30 -10.12 -10.03 19.33
C LEU A 30 -9.66 -8.63 18.91
N THR A 31 -8.93 -7.93 19.78
CA THR A 31 -8.35 -6.61 19.49
C THR A 31 -7.38 -6.66 18.30
N GLN A 32 -6.48 -7.65 18.24
CA GLN A 32 -5.57 -7.82 17.10
C GLN A 32 -6.30 -8.16 15.81
N GLN A 33 -7.39 -8.95 15.88
CA GLN A 33 -8.22 -9.25 14.73
C GLN A 33 -8.91 -7.98 14.20
N THR A 34 -9.50 -7.16 15.08
CA THR A 34 -10.14 -5.90 14.72
C THR A 34 -9.15 -4.93 14.08
N VAL A 35 -7.96 -4.79 14.65
CA VAL A 35 -6.89 -3.93 14.09
C VAL A 35 -6.45 -4.43 12.72
N ASN A 36 -6.22 -5.75 12.57
CA ASN A 36 -5.87 -6.33 11.28
C ASN A 36 -6.98 -6.15 10.25
N TRP A 37 -8.24 -6.30 10.64
CA TRP A 37 -9.38 -6.07 9.76
C TRP A 37 -9.47 -4.62 9.29
N ALA A 38 -9.35 -3.65 10.20
CA ALA A 38 -9.35 -2.23 9.88
C ALA A 38 -8.20 -1.87 8.93
N LEU A 39 -7.01 -2.43 9.17
CA LEU A 39 -5.84 -2.21 8.34
C LEU A 39 -5.97 -2.86 6.95
N SER A 40 -6.55 -4.05 6.85
CA SER A 40 -6.89 -4.67 5.56
C SER A 40 -7.93 -3.85 4.78
N LYS A 41 -8.96 -3.33 5.46
CA LYS A 41 -9.97 -2.45 4.86
C LYS A 41 -9.35 -1.16 4.32
N ALA A 42 -8.43 -0.57 5.05
CA ALA A 42 -7.72 0.63 4.59
C ALA A 42 -6.83 0.38 3.37
N ARG A 43 -6.33 -0.85 3.17
CA ARG A 43 -5.48 -1.22 2.03
C ARG A 43 -6.22 -1.59 0.77
N ALA A 44 -7.41 -2.17 0.92
CA ALA A 44 -8.17 -2.71 -0.20
C ALA A 44 -8.29 -1.75 -1.40
N PRO A 45 -8.54 -0.43 -1.22
CA PRO A 45 -8.58 0.50 -2.36
C PRO A 45 -7.25 0.59 -3.12
N VAL A 46 -6.12 0.70 -2.40
CA VAL A 46 -4.78 0.81 -2.99
C VAL A 46 -4.42 -0.47 -3.75
N GLU A 47 -4.73 -1.63 -3.18
CA GLU A 47 -4.47 -2.91 -3.83
C GLU A 47 -5.32 -3.10 -5.10
N LEU A 48 -6.58 -2.66 -5.07
CA LEU A 48 -7.46 -2.66 -6.25
C LEU A 48 -6.93 -1.74 -7.36
N ASP A 49 -6.50 -0.53 -7.01
CA ASP A 49 -5.93 0.42 -7.97
C ASP A 49 -4.66 -0.15 -8.62
N VAL A 50 -3.76 -0.74 -7.82
CA VAL A 50 -2.55 -1.39 -8.33
C VAL A 50 -2.89 -2.60 -9.21
N ALA A 51 -3.87 -3.41 -8.83
CA ALA A 51 -4.33 -4.55 -9.64
C ALA A 51 -4.89 -4.08 -10.99
N ARG A 52 -5.68 -3.01 -11.01
CA ARG A 52 -6.21 -2.39 -12.23
C ARG A 52 -5.09 -1.83 -13.12
N LEU A 53 -4.09 -1.17 -12.52
CA LEU A 53 -2.91 -0.69 -13.26
C LEU A 53 -2.12 -1.83 -13.90
N LYS A 54 -1.98 -2.96 -13.20
CA LYS A 54 -1.32 -4.17 -13.74
C LYS A 54 -2.12 -4.81 -14.88
N SER A 55 -3.45 -4.83 -14.79
CA SER A 55 -4.31 -5.44 -15.82
C SER A 55 -4.30 -4.66 -17.13
N TRP A 56 -4.19 -3.33 -17.08
CA TRP A 56 -4.11 -2.46 -18.25
C TRP A 56 -2.83 -2.64 -19.09
N GLN A 57 -1.89 -3.47 -18.63
CA GLN A 57 -0.65 -3.75 -19.35
C GLN A 57 0.18 -2.49 -19.66
N ILE A 58 -0.07 -1.36 -19.00
CA ILE A 58 0.64 -0.10 -19.28
C ILE A 58 2.13 -0.32 -19.09
N PHE A 59 2.53 -1.09 -18.08
CA PHE A 59 3.93 -1.47 -17.85
C PHE A 59 4.53 -2.39 -18.92
N ARG A 60 3.74 -3.10 -19.73
CA ARG A 60 4.26 -3.84 -20.90
C ARG A 60 4.63 -2.91 -22.05
N ARG A 61 3.94 -1.78 -22.19
CA ARG A 61 4.16 -0.83 -23.29
C ARG A 61 5.07 0.33 -22.90
N ALA A 62 5.05 0.72 -21.64
CA ALA A 62 5.96 1.71 -21.07
C ALA A 62 7.37 1.08 -20.94
N ARG A 63 8.27 1.45 -21.85
CA ARG A 63 9.69 1.00 -21.84
C ARG A 63 10.58 1.83 -20.91
N CYS A 64 10.02 2.47 -19.89
CA CYS A 64 10.75 3.32 -18.96
C CYS A 64 10.64 2.81 -17.51
N SER A 65 11.61 3.19 -16.67
CA SER A 65 11.61 2.82 -15.26
C SER A 65 10.41 3.42 -14.52
N GLN A 66 9.98 2.76 -13.45
CA GLN A 66 8.88 3.22 -12.59
C GLN A 66 9.11 4.66 -12.10
N ASN A 67 10.34 4.99 -11.70
CA ASN A 67 10.70 6.36 -11.28
C ASN A 67 10.46 7.39 -12.39
N ARG A 68 10.81 7.07 -13.65
CA ARG A 68 10.57 7.96 -14.79
C ARG A 68 9.08 8.13 -15.06
N MET A 69 8.30 7.05 -14.99
CA MET A 69 6.85 7.12 -15.11
C MET A 69 6.23 7.99 -14.01
N THR A 70 6.64 7.83 -12.76
CA THR A 70 6.15 8.66 -11.64
C THR A 70 6.50 10.13 -11.83
N SER A 71 7.70 10.43 -12.34
CA SER A 71 8.08 11.81 -12.66
C SER A 71 7.20 12.43 -13.75
N ILE A 72 6.89 11.67 -14.80
CA ILE A 72 6.00 12.12 -15.89
C ILE A 72 4.58 12.33 -15.34
N ALA A 73 4.05 11.39 -14.56
CA ALA A 73 2.72 11.51 -13.97
C ALA A 73 2.62 12.73 -13.05
N LYS A 74 3.65 13.02 -12.25
CA LYS A 74 3.72 14.24 -11.42
C LYS A 74 3.72 15.50 -12.28
N ALA A 75 4.52 15.55 -13.33
CA ALA A 75 4.58 16.71 -14.22
C ALA A 75 3.24 16.98 -14.91
N VAL A 76 2.56 15.94 -15.39
CA VAL A 76 1.19 16.05 -15.96
C VAL A 76 0.21 16.56 -14.90
N LEU A 77 0.19 15.96 -13.69
CA LEU A 77 -0.72 16.37 -12.62
C LEU A 77 -0.50 17.83 -12.19
N THR A 78 0.76 18.28 -12.11
CA THR A 78 1.07 19.68 -11.81
C THR A 78 0.55 20.62 -12.89
N ARG A 79 0.67 20.24 -14.17
CA ARG A 79 0.15 21.03 -15.29
C ARG A 79 -1.38 21.14 -15.26
N GLU A 80 -2.09 20.03 -15.04
CA GLU A 80 -3.55 20.00 -14.95
C GLU A 80 -4.08 20.83 -13.77
N ARG A 81 -3.30 20.97 -12.68
CA ARG A 81 -3.65 21.82 -11.51
C ARG A 81 -3.38 23.31 -11.70
N GLN A 82 -2.65 23.70 -12.75
CA GLN A 82 -2.33 25.10 -13.06
C GLN A 82 -3.33 25.73 -14.04
N HIS A 83 -4.23 24.93 -14.61
CA HIS A 83 -5.43 25.38 -15.31
C HIS A 83 -6.61 25.42 -14.34
#